data_AF-A0A1B9YLC6-F1
#
_entry.id   AF-A0A1B9YLC6-F1
#
_cell.length_a   1.000
_cell.length_b   1.000
_cell.length_c   1.000
_cell.angle_alpha   90.00
_cell.angle_beta   90.00
_cell.angle_gamma   90.00
#
_symmetry.space_group_name_H-M   'P 1'
#
loop_
_entity.id
_entity.type
_entity.pdbx_description
1 polymer ?
#
loop_
_entity_poly.entity_id
_entity_poly.type
_entity_poly.pdbx_seq_one_letter_code
_entity_poly.pdbx_strand_id
1 'polypeptide(L)'
;MIRPPSSTEWDTSRLSAERRAYLDKGLLFKEIAAQVIESATVISSRIEPYRTGEKDGRQIIFVVHVAPQTCDLLYNAPDGIRGRYWQSPDHGFAATRRLIDGLLAKLIGEQPPAPAEKCAPMSAEDIRASLEGISAKIWPRERDDSDNPLWAEDQLKVPRWEQNEQLVEGKGPSWRRSFTSDDLEIKGAIIGADRAEYIPEVKRDRSCQIHKFGFT
;
A
#
# COMPACT_ATOMS: atom_id res chain seq x y z
N MET A 1 21.27 -6.05 10.69
CA MET A 1 20.17 -5.35 11.37
C MET A 1 19.78 -4.17 10.50
N ILE A 2 18.53 -4.12 10.02
CA ILE A 2 18.05 -3.04 9.13
C ILE A 2 17.83 -1.79 9.98
N ARG A 3 18.38 -0.65 9.57
CA ARG A 3 18.28 0.60 10.34
C ARG A 3 17.15 1.48 9.79
N PRO A 4 16.23 1.99 10.63
CA PRO A 4 15.29 3.03 10.22
C PRO A 4 16.04 4.29 9.75
N PRO A 5 15.41 5.14 8.92
CA PRO A 5 15.99 6.44 8.57
C PRO A 5 16.26 7.25 9.84
N SER A 6 17.33 8.05 9.80
CA SER A 6 17.63 8.99 10.88
C SER A 6 16.60 10.13 10.93
N SER A 7 16.54 10.88 12.03
CA SER A 7 15.67 12.05 12.15
C SER A 7 16.00 13.16 11.15
N THR A 8 17.23 13.20 10.61
CA THR A 8 17.61 14.10 9.53
C THR A 8 17.11 13.65 8.15
N GLU A 9 16.75 12.37 8.01
CA GLU A 9 16.25 11.78 6.77
C GLU A 9 14.72 11.60 6.79
N TRP A 10 14.13 11.60 7.98
CA TRP A 10 12.71 11.45 8.25
C TRP A 10 12.27 12.49 9.29
N ASP A 11 12.03 13.71 8.82
CA ASP A 11 11.79 14.87 9.67
C ASP A 11 10.29 15.04 9.96
N THR A 12 9.92 14.69 11.19
CA THR A 12 8.56 14.82 11.73
C THR A 12 8.33 16.18 12.41
N SER A 13 9.33 17.07 12.52
CA SER A 13 9.30 18.27 13.37
C SER A 13 8.16 19.25 13.07
N ARG A 14 7.65 19.23 11.85
CA ARG A 14 6.54 20.08 11.39
C ARG A 14 5.16 19.48 11.62
N LEU A 15 5.08 18.22 12.06
CA LEU A 15 3.82 17.57 12.41
C LEU A 15 3.29 18.09 13.77
N SER A 16 1.98 17.91 14.00
CA SER A 16 1.36 18.24 15.28
C SER A 16 2.04 17.49 16.44
N ALA A 17 2.05 18.09 17.63
CA ALA A 17 2.69 17.50 18.80
C ALA A 17 2.12 16.11 19.14
N GLU A 18 0.81 15.94 19.01
CA GLU A 18 0.11 14.66 19.21
C GLU A 18 0.59 13.60 18.21
N ARG A 19 0.69 13.95 16.93
CA ARG A 19 1.11 13.03 15.87
C ARG A 19 2.58 12.62 16.01
N ARG A 20 3.46 13.57 16.30
CA ARG A 20 4.87 13.28 16.63
C ARG A 20 5.01 12.34 17.81
N ALA A 21 4.21 12.53 18.85
CA ALA A 21 4.31 11.76 20.08
C ALA A 21 4.13 10.25 19.87
N TYR A 22 3.42 9.80 18.83
CA TYR A 22 3.35 8.37 18.49
C TYR A 22 4.24 7.95 17.33
N LEU A 23 4.46 8.79 16.31
CA LEU A 23 5.36 8.46 15.18
C LEU A 23 6.81 8.31 15.65
N ASP A 24 7.23 9.13 16.62
CA ASP A 24 8.60 9.16 17.13
C ASP A 24 8.86 8.12 18.24
N LYS A 25 7.87 7.28 18.60
CA LYS A 25 8.04 6.21 19.61
C LYS A 25 9.06 5.14 19.22
N GLY A 26 9.45 5.09 17.94
CA GLY A 26 10.42 4.11 17.45
C GLY A 26 9.88 2.69 17.38
N LEU A 27 8.57 2.52 17.15
CA LEU A 27 7.99 1.19 16.92
C LEU A 27 8.63 0.53 15.70
N LEU A 28 8.92 -0.76 15.84
CA LEU A 28 9.46 -1.57 14.76
C LEU A 28 8.34 -1.99 13.81
N PHE A 29 8.67 -2.16 12.53
CA PHE A 29 7.70 -2.60 11.51
C PHE A 29 6.93 -3.85 11.91
N LYS A 30 7.59 -4.80 12.59
CA LYS A 30 6.95 -6.04 13.04
C LYS A 30 5.80 -5.78 14.02
N GLU A 31 5.92 -4.75 14.85
CA GLU A 31 4.94 -4.36 15.87
C GLU A 31 3.78 -3.61 15.22
N ILE A 32 4.11 -2.67 14.31
CA ILE A 32 3.12 -1.94 13.51
C ILE A 32 2.30 -2.93 12.66
N ALA A 33 2.98 -3.85 11.97
CA ALA A 33 2.32 -4.88 11.15
C ALA A 33 1.43 -5.79 11.99
N ALA A 34 1.86 -6.17 13.20
CA ALA A 34 1.02 -6.96 14.09
C ALA A 34 -0.27 -6.22 14.48
N GLN A 35 -0.17 -4.92 14.82
CA GLN A 35 -1.35 -4.09 15.12
C GLN A 35 -2.31 -4.02 13.93
N VAL A 36 -1.79 -3.84 12.71
CA VAL A 36 -2.59 -3.85 11.47
C VAL A 36 -3.29 -5.20 11.30
N ILE A 37 -2.54 -6.30 11.35
CA ILE A 37 -3.08 -7.66 11.13
C ILE A 37 -4.17 -8.00 12.16
N GLU A 38 -3.95 -7.66 13.42
CA GLU A 38 -4.88 -7.93 14.51
C GLU A 38 -6.16 -7.10 14.37
N SER A 39 -6.03 -5.79 14.19
CA SER A 39 -7.16 -4.85 14.18
C SER A 39 -7.92 -4.77 12.86
N ALA A 40 -7.32 -5.20 11.74
CA ALA A 40 -7.93 -5.05 10.42
C ALA A 40 -9.27 -5.78 10.31
N THR A 41 -10.26 -5.06 9.79
CA THR A 41 -11.60 -5.57 9.46
C THR A 41 -11.87 -5.36 7.97
N VAL A 42 -12.22 -6.42 7.25
CA VAL A 42 -12.59 -6.30 5.82
C VAL A 42 -13.94 -5.59 5.71
N ILE A 43 -13.98 -4.44 5.05
CA ILE A 43 -15.21 -3.66 4.87
C ILE A 43 -15.78 -3.76 3.46
N SER A 44 -14.95 -4.06 2.46
CA SER A 44 -15.42 -4.37 1.12
C SER A 44 -14.44 -5.26 0.35
N SER A 45 -14.97 -5.95 -0.65
CA SER A 45 -14.18 -6.68 -1.64
C SER A 45 -14.85 -6.63 -3.00
N ARG A 46 -14.06 -6.57 -4.07
CA ARG A 46 -14.55 -6.56 -5.45
C ARG A 46 -13.54 -7.14 -6.42
N ILE A 47 -14.02 -7.70 -7.52
CA ILE A 47 -13.18 -8.17 -8.63
C ILE A 47 -13.30 -7.16 -9.77
N GLU A 48 -12.16 -6.60 -10.17
CA GLU A 48 -12.08 -5.69 -11.32
C GLU A 48 -11.51 -6.42 -12.55
N PRO A 49 -12.09 -6.21 -13.75
CA PRO A 49 -11.49 -6.69 -14.98
C PRO A 49 -10.25 -5.85 -15.30
N TYR A 50 -9.23 -6.50 -15.84
CA TYR A 50 -8.08 -5.83 -16.41
C TYR A 50 -8.00 -6.17 -17.89
N ARG A 51 -8.24 -5.18 -18.76
CA ARG A 51 -8.24 -5.37 -20.21
C ARG A 51 -7.24 -4.40 -20.84
N THR A 52 -6.18 -4.95 -21.41
CA THR A 52 -5.24 -4.19 -22.23
C THR A 52 -5.04 -4.93 -23.54
N GLY A 53 -5.74 -4.50 -24.59
CA GLY A 53 -5.59 -4.97 -25.98
C GLY A 53 -5.49 -6.49 -26.17
N GLU A 54 -4.31 -7.03 -25.91
CA GLU A 54 -3.89 -8.42 -26.07
C GLU A 54 -4.10 -9.32 -24.82
N LYS A 55 -4.42 -8.74 -23.66
CA LYS A 55 -4.54 -9.49 -22.40
C LYS A 55 -5.81 -9.19 -21.63
N ASP A 56 -6.53 -10.25 -21.32
CA ASP A 56 -7.62 -10.28 -20.36
C ASP A 56 -7.12 -10.85 -19.04
N GLY A 57 -7.32 -10.07 -17.98
CA GLY A 57 -7.00 -10.46 -16.62
C GLY A 57 -8.04 -9.94 -15.65
N ARG A 58 -7.81 -10.23 -14.38
CA ARG A 58 -8.69 -9.84 -13.28
C ARG A 58 -7.87 -9.61 -12.03
N GLN A 59 -8.36 -8.73 -11.17
CA GLN A 59 -7.69 -8.34 -9.94
C GLN A 59 -8.72 -8.32 -8.81
N ILE A 60 -8.42 -9.03 -7.73
CA ILE A 60 -9.17 -8.89 -6.48
C ILE A 60 -8.70 -7.63 -5.75
N ILE A 61 -9.64 -6.87 -5.22
CA ILE A 61 -9.39 -5.67 -4.43
C ILE A 61 -10.18 -5.78 -3.15
N PHE A 62 -9.51 -5.58 -2.02
CA PHE A 62 -10.12 -5.46 -0.70
C PHE A 62 -9.93 -4.05 -0.17
N VAL A 63 -10.89 -3.58 0.60
CA VAL A 63 -10.71 -2.45 1.50
C VAL A 63 -10.84 -2.98 2.92
N VAL A 64 -9.84 -2.70 3.75
CA VAL A 64 -9.83 -3.06 5.16
C VAL A 64 -9.74 -1.80 6.01
N HIS A 65 -10.49 -1.77 7.09
CA HIS A 65 -10.48 -0.70 8.07
C HIS A 65 -9.56 -1.07 9.23
N VAL A 66 -8.78 -0.10 9.71
CA VAL A 66 -7.91 -0.20 10.89
C VAL A 66 -8.10 1.03 11.79
N ALA A 67 -7.44 1.10 12.95
CA ALA A 67 -7.46 2.34 13.73
C ALA A 67 -6.67 3.46 13.00
N PRO A 68 -7.12 4.74 13.03
CA PRO A 68 -6.43 5.85 12.36
C PRO A 68 -4.94 5.96 12.69
N GLN A 69 -4.58 5.85 13.97
CA GLN A 69 -3.18 5.89 14.42
C GLN A 69 -2.37 4.69 13.88
N THR A 70 -2.99 3.52 13.73
CA THR A 70 -2.34 2.33 13.16
C THR A 70 -2.08 2.49 11.67
N CYS A 71 -3.03 3.08 10.93
CA CYS A 71 -2.83 3.48 9.53
C CYS A 71 -1.66 4.47 9.42
N ASP A 72 -1.65 5.52 10.24
CA ASP A 72 -0.58 6.53 10.15
C ASP A 72 0.81 5.97 10.54
N LEU A 73 0.88 5.14 11.58
CA LEU A 73 2.11 4.41 11.92
C LEU A 73 2.57 3.52 10.77
N LEU A 74 1.64 2.82 10.12
CA LEU A 74 1.95 1.94 9.01
C LEU A 74 2.62 2.68 7.85
N TYR A 75 2.20 3.91 7.53
CA TYR A 75 2.73 4.61 6.37
C TYR A 75 3.81 5.63 6.69
N ASN A 76 3.68 6.35 7.79
CA ASN A 76 4.45 7.57 8.06
C ASN A 76 5.45 7.42 9.22
N ALA A 77 5.44 6.31 9.96
CA ALA A 77 6.52 6.05 10.92
C ALA A 77 7.86 5.79 10.18
N PRO A 78 9.01 6.13 10.78
CA PRO A 78 10.33 5.83 10.21
C PRO A 78 10.52 4.36 9.81
N ASP A 79 9.94 3.42 10.57
CA ASP A 79 9.99 1.98 10.26
C ASP A 79 8.67 1.45 9.68
N GLY A 80 7.77 2.31 9.20
CA GLY A 80 6.57 1.96 8.43
C GLY A 80 6.88 1.59 6.97
N ILE A 81 5.85 1.27 6.17
CA ILE A 81 5.96 0.87 4.75
C ILE A 81 6.80 1.86 3.95
N ARG A 82 6.50 3.17 4.05
CA ARG A 82 7.24 4.17 3.25
C ARG A 82 8.69 4.27 3.72
N GLY A 83 8.95 4.15 5.02
CA GLY A 83 10.29 4.05 5.59
C GLY A 83 11.05 2.80 5.11
N ARG A 84 10.37 1.67 4.96
CA ARG A 84 10.93 0.44 4.37
C ARG A 84 11.29 0.62 2.91
N TYR A 85 10.43 1.25 2.10
CA TYR A 85 10.79 1.58 0.72
C TYR A 85 11.93 2.61 0.65
N TRP A 86 11.97 3.56 1.58
CA TRP A 86 13.07 4.50 1.68
C TRP A 86 14.40 3.78 1.95
N GLN A 87 14.42 2.71 2.76
CA GLN A 87 15.63 1.90 3.00
C GLN A 87 16.11 1.21 1.72
N SER A 88 15.24 0.45 1.05
CA SER A 88 15.48 -0.08 -0.30
C SER A 88 14.18 -0.59 -0.95
N PRO A 89 14.14 -0.77 -2.29
CA PRO A 89 13.01 -1.40 -2.96
C PRO A 89 12.63 -2.76 -2.37
N ASP A 90 13.62 -3.60 -2.08
CA ASP A 90 13.42 -4.95 -1.55
C ASP A 90 12.85 -4.96 -0.13
N HIS A 91 13.27 -4.01 0.73
CA HIS A 91 12.74 -3.88 2.07
C HIS A 91 11.26 -3.47 2.06
N GLY A 92 10.89 -2.51 1.21
CA GLY A 92 9.49 -2.12 1.03
C GLY A 92 8.63 -3.25 0.44
N PHE A 93 9.17 -3.99 -0.53
CA PHE A 93 8.52 -5.18 -1.08
C PHE A 93 8.30 -6.25 -0.01
N ALA A 94 9.32 -6.62 0.76
CA ALA A 94 9.22 -7.62 1.83
C ALA A 94 8.24 -7.19 2.93
N ALA A 95 8.22 -5.89 3.27
CA ALA A 95 7.27 -5.32 4.23
C ALA A 95 5.81 -5.45 3.73
N THR A 96 5.57 -5.11 2.47
CA THR A 96 4.26 -5.26 1.80
C THR A 96 3.82 -6.73 1.81
N ARG A 97 4.71 -7.64 1.41
CA ARG A 97 4.44 -9.08 1.37
C ARG A 97 4.03 -9.63 2.74
N ARG A 98 4.80 -9.27 3.78
CA ARG A 98 4.53 -9.68 5.17
C ARG A 98 3.14 -9.26 5.65
N LEU A 99 2.67 -8.07 5.28
CA LEU A 99 1.33 -7.59 5.66
C LEU A 99 0.24 -8.37 4.95
N ILE A 100 0.36 -8.54 3.64
CA ILE A 100 -0.66 -9.26 2.87
C ILE A 100 -0.72 -10.73 3.32
N ASP A 101 0.43 -11.36 3.59
CA ASP A 101 0.49 -12.73 4.12
C ASP A 101 -0.19 -12.85 5.50
N GLY A 102 0.07 -11.90 6.39
CA GLY A 102 -0.57 -11.86 7.70
C GLY A 102 -2.08 -11.60 7.64
N LEU A 103 -2.54 -10.87 6.63
CA LEU A 103 -3.96 -10.58 6.40
C LEU A 103 -4.67 -11.67 5.60
N LEU A 104 -3.94 -12.61 4.99
CA LEU A 104 -4.48 -13.55 4.00
C LEU A 104 -5.71 -14.32 4.51
N ALA A 105 -5.67 -14.80 5.75
CA ALA A 105 -6.78 -15.52 6.37
C ALA A 105 -8.03 -14.65 6.55
N LYS A 106 -7.89 -13.33 6.76
CA LYS A 106 -9.02 -12.39 6.84
C LYS A 106 -9.56 -12.02 5.46
N LEU A 107 -8.70 -11.98 4.45
CA LEU A 107 -9.05 -11.57 3.07
C LEU A 107 -9.75 -12.70 2.30
N ILE A 108 -9.25 -13.94 2.44
CA ILE A 108 -9.89 -15.12 1.87
C ILE A 108 -11.06 -15.50 2.79
N GLY A 109 -12.15 -14.73 2.71
CA GLY A 109 -13.40 -15.06 3.38
C GLY A 109 -14.01 -16.36 2.88
N GLU A 110 -15.17 -16.75 3.43
CA GLU A 110 -15.83 -18.01 3.08
C GLU A 110 -16.35 -18.04 1.64
N GLN A 111 -16.68 -16.88 1.06
CA GLN A 111 -17.25 -16.77 -0.28
C GLN A 111 -16.55 -15.67 -1.08
N PRO A 112 -16.08 -15.95 -2.31
CA PRO A 112 -15.58 -14.92 -3.22
C PRO A 112 -16.64 -13.84 -3.52
N PRO A 113 -16.25 -12.56 -3.65
CA PRO A 113 -17.19 -11.52 -4.06
C PRO A 113 -17.70 -11.77 -5.49
N ALA A 114 -18.92 -11.31 -5.75
CA ALA A 114 -19.47 -11.29 -7.09
C ALA A 114 -18.59 -10.42 -8.02
N PRO A 115 -18.31 -10.87 -9.25
CA PRO A 115 -17.55 -10.05 -10.18
C PRO A 115 -18.37 -8.86 -10.67
N ALA A 116 -17.68 -7.76 -11.01
CA ALA A 116 -18.29 -6.66 -11.74
C ALA A 116 -18.84 -7.13 -13.11
N GLU A 117 -19.73 -6.33 -13.71
CA GLU A 117 -20.29 -6.63 -15.03
C GLU A 117 -19.18 -6.88 -16.06
N LYS A 118 -19.29 -7.98 -16.83
CA LYS A 118 -18.29 -8.40 -17.84
C LYS A 118 -16.92 -8.77 -17.25
N CYS A 119 -16.83 -9.12 -15.97
CA CYS A 119 -15.63 -9.69 -15.37
C CYS A 119 -15.83 -11.18 -15.03
N ALA A 120 -14.82 -12.01 -15.24
CA ALA A 120 -14.88 -13.43 -14.91
C ALA A 120 -14.77 -13.66 -13.40
N PRO A 121 -15.60 -14.55 -12.80
CA PRO A 121 -15.60 -14.79 -11.35
C PRO A 121 -14.30 -15.46 -10.90
N MET A 122 -13.71 -15.00 -9.79
CA MET A 122 -12.52 -15.62 -9.19
C MET A 122 -12.91 -16.67 -8.16
N SER A 123 -12.33 -17.87 -8.26
CA SER A 123 -12.38 -18.87 -7.18
C SER A 123 -11.55 -18.43 -5.97
N ALA A 124 -11.67 -19.14 -4.84
CA ALA A 124 -10.82 -18.89 -3.67
C ALA A 124 -9.33 -19.11 -3.99
N GLU A 125 -9.01 -20.09 -4.84
CA GLU A 125 -7.67 -20.36 -5.33
C GLU A 125 -7.15 -19.22 -6.21
N ASP A 126 -8.01 -18.65 -7.06
CA ASP A 126 -7.66 -17.50 -7.89
C ASP A 126 -7.39 -16.25 -7.03
N ILE A 127 -8.21 -16.01 -6.01
CA ILE A 127 -8.01 -14.89 -5.06
C ILE A 127 -6.69 -15.07 -4.33
N ARG A 128 -6.41 -16.27 -3.83
CA ARG A 128 -5.14 -16.60 -3.18
C ARG A 128 -3.96 -16.35 -4.13
N ALA A 129 -3.99 -16.88 -5.35
CA ALA A 129 -2.93 -16.69 -6.34
C ALA A 129 -2.72 -15.20 -6.67
N SER A 130 -3.79 -14.43 -6.78
CA SER A 130 -3.72 -12.99 -6.96
C SER A 130 -3.07 -12.30 -5.75
N LEU A 131 -3.48 -12.62 -4.52
CA LEU A 131 -2.90 -12.03 -3.31
C LEU A 131 -1.44 -12.43 -3.08
N GLU A 132 -1.02 -13.61 -3.51
CA GLU A 132 0.36 -14.13 -3.40
C GLU A 132 1.28 -13.60 -4.52
N GLY A 133 0.72 -13.03 -5.59
CA GLY A 133 1.49 -12.49 -6.72
C GLY A 133 2.43 -11.34 -6.33
N ILE A 134 3.48 -11.14 -7.15
CA ILE A 134 4.58 -10.21 -6.88
C ILE A 134 4.13 -8.75 -6.95
N SER A 135 3.15 -8.43 -7.80
CA SER A 135 2.61 -7.07 -7.93
C SER A 135 1.47 -6.75 -6.95
N ALA A 136 1.11 -7.68 -6.07
CA ALA A 136 0.15 -7.43 -5.01
C ALA A 136 0.66 -6.32 -4.08
N LYS A 137 -0.23 -5.43 -3.63
CA LYS A 137 0.14 -4.25 -2.85
C LYS A 137 -0.92 -3.89 -1.82
N ILE A 138 -0.49 -3.19 -0.78
CA ILE A 138 -1.32 -2.56 0.23
C ILE A 138 -0.96 -1.07 0.32
N TRP A 139 -1.94 -0.19 0.19
CA TRP A 139 -1.76 1.26 0.24
C TRP A 139 -2.94 1.90 0.97
N PRO A 140 -2.82 3.11 1.55
CA PRO A 140 -3.98 3.78 2.10
C PRO A 140 -4.95 4.06 0.97
N ARG A 141 -6.23 4.04 1.31
CA ARG A 141 -7.27 4.40 0.37
C ARG A 141 -7.12 5.88 0.03
N GLU A 142 -6.82 6.20 -1.23
CA GLU A 142 -6.55 7.59 -1.64
C GLU A 142 -7.83 8.39 -1.92
N ARG A 143 -8.94 7.69 -2.20
CA ARG A 143 -10.23 8.29 -2.56
C ARG A 143 -11.41 7.51 -2.00
N ASP A 144 -12.47 8.23 -1.62
CA ASP A 144 -13.73 7.62 -1.21
C ASP A 144 -14.54 7.10 -2.41
N ASP A 145 -15.75 6.57 -2.16
CA ASP A 145 -16.63 6.06 -3.22
C ASP A 145 -17.19 7.16 -4.14
N SER A 146 -17.09 8.42 -3.73
CA SER A 146 -17.50 9.60 -4.50
C SER A 146 -16.32 10.28 -5.22
N ASP A 147 -15.16 9.61 -5.28
CA ASP A 147 -13.90 10.10 -5.85
C ASP A 147 -13.27 11.29 -5.08
N ASN A 148 -13.74 11.62 -3.88
CA ASN A 148 -13.11 12.69 -3.09
C ASN A 148 -11.76 12.23 -2.53
N PRO A 149 -10.73 13.10 -2.51
CA PRO A 149 -9.42 12.75 -1.96
C PRO A 149 -9.49 12.50 -0.45
N LEU A 150 -8.88 11.40 -0.02
CA LEU A 150 -8.74 10.98 1.39
C LEU A 150 -7.31 11.23 1.91
N TRP A 151 -6.75 12.36 1.51
CA TRP A 151 -5.42 12.80 1.91
C TRP A 151 -5.39 14.30 2.15
N ALA A 152 -4.44 14.71 2.98
CA ALA A 152 -4.07 16.09 3.19
C ALA A 152 -2.61 16.30 2.78
N GLU A 153 -2.26 17.53 2.41
CA GLU A 153 -0.86 17.93 2.28
C GLU A 153 -0.22 17.88 3.66
N ASP A 154 0.72 16.95 3.83
CA ASP A 154 1.42 16.72 5.07
C ASP A 154 2.69 17.57 5.17
N GLN A 155 3.19 17.65 6.39
CA GLN A 155 4.43 18.33 6.71
C GLN A 155 5.57 17.36 7.07
N LEU A 156 5.38 16.04 6.89
CA LEU A 156 6.46 15.06 6.96
C LEU A 156 7.48 15.37 5.84
N LYS A 157 8.73 15.66 6.22
CA LYS A 157 9.77 16.01 5.28
C LYS A 157 10.78 14.87 5.13
N VAL A 158 10.94 14.40 3.91
CA VAL A 158 11.92 13.35 3.53
C VAL A 158 12.85 13.93 2.47
N PRO A 159 14.05 14.43 2.84
CA PRO A 159 14.90 15.23 1.96
C PRO A 159 15.24 14.55 0.63
N ARG A 160 15.41 13.23 0.61
CA ARG A 160 15.66 12.48 -0.62
C ARG A 160 14.51 12.62 -1.64
N TRP A 161 13.27 12.50 -1.17
CA TRP A 161 12.10 12.58 -2.05
C TRP A 161 11.86 14.01 -2.52
N GLU A 162 12.11 15.00 -1.65
CA GLU A 162 12.10 16.42 -2.01
C GLU A 162 13.12 16.73 -3.12
N GLN A 163 14.36 16.23 -3.00
CA GLN A 163 15.40 16.42 -4.01
C GLN A 163 15.10 15.72 -5.34
N ASN A 164 14.35 14.62 -5.31
CA ASN A 164 14.01 13.86 -6.50
C ASN A 164 12.68 14.29 -7.14
N GLU A 165 11.92 15.20 -6.53
CA GLU A 165 10.60 15.67 -7.00
C GLU A 165 10.67 16.20 -8.44
N GLN A 166 11.72 16.96 -8.74
CA GLN A 166 12.01 17.54 -10.06
C GLN A 166 12.32 16.52 -11.17
N LEU A 167 12.56 15.25 -10.82
CA LEU A 167 12.90 14.20 -11.79
C LEU A 167 11.66 13.48 -12.35
N VAL A 168 10.46 13.79 -11.85
CA VAL A 168 9.21 13.14 -12.26
C VAL A 168 8.26 14.16 -12.84
N GLU A 169 8.16 14.20 -14.16
CA GLU A 169 7.29 15.13 -14.87
C GLU A 169 5.80 14.84 -14.56
N GLY A 170 5.05 15.88 -14.24
CA GLY A 170 3.59 15.83 -14.10
C GLY A 170 3.01 15.14 -12.86
N LYS A 171 3.83 14.64 -11.91
CA LYS A 171 3.32 13.94 -10.70
C LYS A 171 3.34 14.76 -9.40
N GLY A 172 3.95 15.94 -9.40
CA GLY A 172 3.94 16.90 -8.29
C GLY A 172 4.46 16.32 -6.95
N PRO A 173 4.24 17.03 -5.82
CA PRO A 173 4.73 16.64 -4.50
C PRO A 173 3.92 15.50 -3.86
N SER A 174 3.55 14.46 -4.61
CA SER A 174 2.67 13.38 -4.11
C SER A 174 3.23 12.64 -2.87
N TRP A 175 4.55 12.69 -2.67
CA TRP A 175 5.21 12.18 -1.46
C TRP A 175 4.85 12.96 -0.18
N ARG A 176 4.33 14.18 -0.30
CA ARG A 176 3.89 14.99 0.85
C ARG A 176 2.50 14.60 1.31
N ARG A 177 1.79 13.72 0.61
CA ARG A 177 0.45 13.33 1.03
C ARG A 177 0.51 12.47 2.28
N SER A 178 -0.30 12.83 3.27
CA SER A 178 -0.70 11.91 4.34
C SER A 178 -2.18 11.64 4.27
N PHE A 179 -2.51 10.39 4.52
CA PHE A 179 -3.86 9.89 4.35
C PHE A 179 -4.66 10.18 5.61
N THR A 180 -5.84 10.75 5.42
CA THR A 180 -6.78 11.06 6.50
C THR A 180 -7.74 9.89 6.76
N SER A 181 -7.75 8.92 5.84
CA SER A 181 -8.53 7.70 5.97
C SER A 181 -7.79 6.64 6.80
N ASP A 182 -8.59 5.88 7.52
CA ASP A 182 -8.25 4.69 8.28
C ASP A 182 -8.52 3.39 7.49
N ASP A 183 -8.76 3.53 6.18
CA ASP A 183 -8.92 2.43 5.24
C ASP A 183 -7.63 2.15 4.46
N LEU A 184 -7.34 0.87 4.30
CA LEU A 184 -6.27 0.35 3.47
C LEU A 184 -6.86 -0.39 2.28
N GLU A 185 -6.43 -0.04 1.07
CA GLU A 185 -6.75 -0.76 -0.16
C GLU A 185 -5.67 -1.82 -0.44
N ILE A 186 -6.08 -3.07 -0.50
CA ILE A 186 -5.23 -4.21 -0.84
C ILE A 186 -5.63 -4.67 -2.23
N LYS A 187 -4.71 -4.52 -3.18
CA LYS A 187 -4.88 -4.94 -4.57
C LYS A 187 -4.02 -6.18 -4.80
N GLY A 188 -4.63 -7.32 -5.12
CA GLY A 188 -3.89 -8.51 -5.56
C GLY A 188 -3.16 -8.26 -6.89
N ALA A 189 -2.35 -9.20 -7.34
CA ALA A 189 -1.79 -9.19 -8.67
C ALA A 189 -2.87 -9.37 -9.75
N ILE A 190 -2.64 -8.82 -10.94
CA ILE A 190 -3.50 -9.12 -12.09
C ILE A 190 -3.18 -10.53 -12.54
N ILE A 191 -4.18 -11.41 -12.58
CA ILE A 191 -4.00 -12.80 -13.04
C ILE A 191 -4.86 -13.10 -14.25
N GLY A 192 -4.31 -13.92 -15.17
CA GLY A 192 -5.05 -14.48 -16.30
C GLY A 192 -5.98 -15.63 -15.89
N ALA A 193 -6.67 -16.21 -16.88
CA ALA A 193 -7.48 -17.42 -16.70
C ALA A 193 -6.63 -18.65 -16.31
N ASP A 194 -5.36 -18.65 -16.69
CA ASP A 194 -4.34 -19.66 -16.35
C ASP A 194 -3.67 -19.42 -14.99
N ARG A 195 -4.13 -18.41 -14.23
CA ARG A 195 -3.53 -17.91 -12.97
C ARG A 195 -2.11 -17.36 -13.13
N ALA A 196 -1.61 -17.19 -14.35
CA ALA A 196 -0.35 -16.52 -14.57
C ALA A 196 -0.50 -15.03 -14.23
N GLU A 197 0.45 -14.51 -13.46
CA GLU A 197 0.49 -13.09 -13.14
C GLU A 197 0.87 -12.28 -14.40
N TYR A 198 0.14 -11.20 -14.63
CA TYR A 198 0.51 -10.17 -15.59
C TYR A 198 0.93 -8.88 -14.88
N ILE A 199 2.18 -8.47 -15.10
CA ILE A 199 2.70 -7.19 -14.62
C ILE A 199 2.85 -6.23 -15.81
N PRO A 200 2.00 -5.19 -15.92
CA PRO A 200 2.16 -4.14 -16.91
C PRO A 200 3.55 -3.54 -16.86
N GLU A 201 4.13 -3.23 -18.02
CA GLU A 201 5.53 -2.77 -18.13
C GLU A 201 5.82 -1.56 -17.24
N VAL A 202 4.93 -0.57 -17.26
CA VAL A 202 4.99 0.65 -16.44
C VAL A 202 4.89 0.42 -14.93
N LYS A 203 4.62 -0.82 -14.48
CA LYS A 203 4.53 -1.20 -13.06
C LYS A 203 5.71 -2.05 -12.60
N ARG A 204 6.61 -2.48 -13.48
CA ARG A 204 7.70 -3.42 -13.17
C ARG A 204 8.77 -2.82 -12.24
N ASP A 205 8.99 -1.51 -12.33
CA ASP A 205 9.96 -0.77 -11.52
C ASP A 205 9.32 -0.03 -10.35
N ARG A 206 8.06 -0.36 -10.00
CA ARG A 206 7.27 0.37 -9.01
C ARG A 206 7.96 0.51 -7.64
N SER A 207 8.57 -0.56 -7.13
CA SER A 207 9.31 -0.50 -5.87
C SER A 207 10.50 0.47 -5.93
N CYS A 208 11.17 0.55 -7.10
CA CYS A 208 12.23 1.52 -7.33
C CYS A 208 11.69 2.95 -7.41
N GLN A 209 10.50 3.15 -7.99
CA GLN A 209 9.84 4.46 -8.00
C GLN A 209 9.48 4.92 -6.58
N ILE A 210 8.87 4.07 -5.74
CA ILE A 210 8.56 4.42 -4.34
C ILE A 210 9.84 4.71 -3.56
N HIS A 211 10.88 3.90 -3.74
CA HIS A 211 12.17 4.15 -3.09
C HIS A 211 12.74 5.53 -3.45
N LYS A 212 12.73 5.89 -4.74
CA LYS A 212 13.30 7.14 -5.25
C LYS A 212 12.44 8.36 -4.95
N PHE A 213 11.11 8.23 -5.03
CA PHE A 213 10.19 9.36 -5.06
C PHE A 213 9.19 9.37 -3.91
N GLY A 214 9.01 8.26 -3.19
CA GLY A 214 8.04 8.14 -2.09
C GLY A 214 6.61 7.80 -2.54
N PHE A 215 6.39 7.66 -3.85
CA PHE A 215 5.12 7.34 -4.49
C PHE A 215 5.33 6.65 -5.84
N THR A 216 4.24 6.31 -6.54
CA THR A 216 4.23 5.67 -7.87
C THR A 216 3.44 6.46 -8.88
#